data_AF-A0A4U7D578-F1
#
_entry.id   AF-A0A4U7D578-F1
#
_cell.length_a   1.000
_cell.length_b   1.000
_cell.length_c   1.000
_cell.angle_alpha   90.00
_cell.angle_beta   90.00
_cell.angle_gamma   90.00
#
_symmetry.space_group_name_H-M   'P 1'
#
loop_
_entity.id
_entity.type
_entity.pdbx_description
1 polymer ?
#
loop_
_entity_poly.entity_id
_entity_poly.type
_entity_poly.pdbx_seq_one_letter_code
_entity_poly.pdbx_strand_id
1 'polypeptide(L)' 'DDLVVFVGDLVRKGPDSAAVVERVRRADNMFTVRGNNEEKLLRGEKSLERLSDDDLAWIESLPVAITV' A
#
# COMPACT_ATOMS: atom_id res chain seq x y z
N ASP A 1 13.77 13.82 13.16
CA ASP A 1 12.71 13.18 12.38
C ASP A 1 13.26 11.98 11.65
N ASP A 2 12.59 10.85 11.79
CA ASP A 2 13.00 9.60 11.15
C ASP A 2 12.26 9.42 9.82
N LEU A 3 12.93 8.79 8.86
CA LEU A 3 12.32 8.30 7.63
C LEU A 3 11.87 6.85 7.86
N VAL A 4 10.60 6.54 7.57
CA VAL A 4 10.07 5.18 7.68
C VAL A 4 9.86 4.61 6.29
N VAL A 5 10.49 3.47 6.01
CA VAL A 5 10.33 2.75 4.75
C VAL A 5 9.76 1.36 5.03
N PHE A 6 8.56 1.10 4.49
CA PHE A 6 7.91 -0.20 4.54
C PHE A 6 8.34 -1.06 3.35
N VAL A 7 8.42 -2.36 3.58
CA VAL A 7 8.83 -3.35 2.57
C VAL A 7 7.66 -3.89 1.73
N GLY A 8 6.52 -3.19 1.73
CA GLY A 8 5.26 -3.63 1.10
C GLY A 8 4.38 -4.48 2.02
N ASP A 9 3.35 -5.10 1.44
CA ASP A 9 2.32 -5.87 2.14
C ASP A 9 1.60 -5.04 3.24
N LEU A 10 1.28 -3.79 2.92
CA LEU A 10 0.46 -2.92 3.78
C LEU A 10 -0.97 -3.45 3.91
N VAL A 11 -1.44 -4.18 2.91
CA VAL A 11 -2.79 -4.73 2.86
C VAL A 11 -2.83 -6.23 3.18
N ARG A 12 -4.05 -6.67 3.54
CA ARG A 12 -4.52 -8.07 3.69
C ARG A 12 -4.36 -8.69 5.08
N LYS A 13 -5.34 -9.53 5.45
CA LYS A 13 -5.51 -10.30 6.72
C LYS A 13 -5.66 -9.49 8.00
N GLY A 14 -5.10 -8.29 8.08
CA GLY A 14 -5.41 -7.34 9.15
C GLY A 14 -6.88 -6.91 9.14
N PRO A 15 -7.42 -6.43 10.27
CA PRO A 15 -8.82 -6.03 10.39
C PRO A 15 -9.15 -4.74 9.62
N ASP A 16 -8.15 -3.94 9.25
CA ASP A 16 -8.35 -2.63 8.60
C ASP A 16 -7.21 -2.22 7.66
N SER A 17 -7.21 -2.79 6.45
CA SER A 17 -6.20 -2.41 5.43
C SER A 17 -6.39 -0.99 4.90
N ALA A 18 -7.62 -0.45 4.87
CA ALA A 18 -7.89 0.88 4.37
C ALA A 18 -7.27 1.95 5.28
N ALA A 19 -7.40 1.79 6.61
CA ALA A 19 -6.76 2.69 7.56
C ALA A 19 -5.23 2.69 7.46
N VAL A 20 -4.60 1.54 7.19
CA VAL A 20 -3.14 1.45 6.99
C VAL A 20 -2.71 2.21 5.74
N VAL A 21 -3.39 1.97 4.61
CA VAL A 21 -3.16 2.68 3.35
C VAL A 21 -3.24 4.20 3.56
N GLU A 22 -4.31 4.65 4.21
CA GLU A 22 -4.53 6.09 4.44
C GLU A 22 -3.48 6.70 5.37
N ARG A 23 -3.08 5.98 6.42
CA ARG A 23 -2.04 6.40 7.37
C ARG A 23 -0.70 6.61 6.67
N VAL A 24 -0.30 5.70 5.79
CA VAL A 24 0.98 5.76 5.07
C VAL A 24 0.93 6.81 3.97
N ARG A 25 -0.14 6.86 3.18
CA ARG A 25 -0.32 7.84 2.08
C ARG A 25 -0.22 9.29 2.56
N ARG A 26 -0.76 9.61 3.75
CA ARG A 26 -0.85 10.98 4.26
C ARG A 26 0.41 11.50 4.97
N ALA A 27 1.42 10.67 5.20
CA ALA A 27 2.59 11.06 5.97
C ALA A 27 3.78 11.39 5.06
N ASP A 28 4.34 12.60 5.23
CA ASP A 28 5.45 13.10 4.39
C ASP A 28 6.77 12.32 4.57
N ASN A 29 6.89 11.54 5.65
CA ASN A 29 8.08 10.77 6.00
C ASN A 29 7.88 9.25 5.96
N MET A 30 6.78 8.77 5.35
CA MET A 30 6.49 7.34 5.23
C MET A 30 6.42 6.92 3.76
N PHE A 31 7.25 5.96 3.40
CA PHE A 31 7.35 5.43 2.05
C PHE A 31 7.16 3.93 2.05
N THR A 32 6.64 3.38 0.97
CA THR A 32 6.51 1.93 0.81
C THR A 32 6.80 1.55 -0.63
N VAL A 33 7.21 0.31 -0.81
CA VAL A 33 7.18 -0.37 -2.12
C VAL A 33 5.92 -1.24 -2.22
N ARG A 34 5.57 -1.68 -3.43
CA ARG A 34 4.53 -2.70 -3.62
C ARG A 34 5.03 -4.07 -3.17
N GLY A 35 4.24 -4.72 -2.32
CA GLY A 35 4.41 -6.11 -1.93
C GLY A 35 3.54 -7.07 -2.76
N ASN A 36 3.53 -8.34 -2.34
CA ASN A 36 2.79 -9.38 -3.04
C ASN A 36 1.26 -9.25 -2.86
N ASN A 37 0.81 -8.68 -1.74
CA ASN A 37 -0.61 -8.50 -1.49
C ASN A 37 -1.18 -7.35 -2.30
N GLU A 38 -0.42 -6.25 -2.47
CA GLU A 38 -0.77 -5.18 -3.40
C GLU A 38 -0.90 -5.71 -4.84
N GLU A 39 0.09 -6.48 -5.32
CA GLU A 39 0.06 -7.07 -6.66
C GLU A 39 -1.16 -7.99 -6.90
N LYS A 40 -1.57 -8.79 -5.90
CA LYS A 40 -2.77 -9.62 -5.99
C LYS A 40 -4.06 -8.79 -6.11
N LEU A 41 -4.11 -7.60 -5.51
CA LEU A 41 -5.24 -6.69 -5.67
C LEU A 41 -5.25 -6.09 -7.08
N LEU A 42 -4.10 -5.58 -7.54
CA LEU A 42 -3.96 -4.95 -8.86
C LEU A 42 -4.25 -5.94 -10.01
N ARG A 43 -3.90 -7.22 -9.84
CA ARG A 43 -4.22 -8.29 -10.81
C ARG A 43 -5.67 -8.80 -10.73
N GLY A 44 -6.45 -8.35 -9.76
CA GLY A 44 -7.81 -8.83 -9.53
C GLY A 44 -7.91 -10.24 -8.95
N GLU A 45 -6.80 -10.83 -8.48
CA GLU A 45 -6.80 -12.15 -7.83
C GLU A 45 -7.46 -12.10 -6.44
N LYS A 46 -7.48 -10.92 -5.83
CA LYS A 46 -8.13 -10.60 -4.57
C LYS A 46 -8.80 -9.23 -4.67
N SER A 47 -9.83 -9.02 -3.85
CA SER A 47 -10.46 -7.73 -3.64
C SER A 47 -10.67 -7.52 -2.14
N LEU A 48 -10.74 -6.26 -1.73
CA LEU A 48 -11.09 -5.85 -0.37
C LEU A 48 -12.20 -4.81 -0.46
N GLU A 49 -13.36 -5.11 0.12
CA GLU A 49 -14.56 -4.27 0.04
C GLU A 49 -14.35 -2.84 0.56
N ARG A 50 -13.36 -2.65 1.44
CA ARG A 50 -13.04 -1.35 2.06
C ARG A 50 -12.02 -0.51 1.30
N LEU A 51 -11.43 -1.02 0.21
CA LEU A 51 -10.54 -0.23 -0.62
C LEU A 51 -11.33 0.41 -1.77
N SER A 52 -11.19 1.72 -1.91
CA SER A 52 -11.76 2.48 -3.01
C SER A 52 -10.90 2.36 -4.28
N ASP A 53 -11.44 2.82 -5.41
CA ASP A 53 -10.67 2.91 -6.65
C ASP A 53 -9.49 3.87 -6.52
N ASP A 54 -9.64 4.96 -5.77
CA ASP A 54 -8.55 5.88 -5.44
C ASP A 54 -7.46 5.18 -4.62
N ASP A 55 -7.85 4.24 -3.76
CA ASP A 55 -6.89 3.44 -3.01
C ASP A 55 -6.08 2.52 -3.91
N LEU A 56 -6.76 1.87 -4.86
CA LEU A 56 -6.11 1.01 -5.84
C LEU A 56 -5.20 1.80 -6.77
N ALA A 57 -5.62 2.98 -7.22
CA ALA A 57 -4.82 3.86 -8.07
C ALA A 57 -3.54 4.34 -7.36
N TRP A 58 -3.65 4.69 -6.08
CA TRP A 58 -2.46 5.00 -5.29
C TRP A 58 -1.56 3.79 -5.11
N ILE A 59 -2.11 2.61 -4.79
CA ILE A 59 -1.33 1.37 -4.67
C ILE A 59 -0.57 1.09 -5.97
N GLU A 60 -1.22 1.26 -7.12
CA GLU A 60 -0.61 1.08 -8.44
C GLU A 60 0.55 2.05 -8.69
N SER A 61 0.43 3.29 -8.21
CA SER A 61 1.46 4.32 -8.34
C SER A 61 2.73 4.05 -7.53
N LEU A 62 2.67 3.16 -6.53
CA LEU A 62 3.81 2.87 -5.66
C LEU A 62 4.94 2.17 -6.44
N PRO A 63 6.22 2.48 -6.13
CA PRO A 63 7.35 1.81 -6.77
C PRO A 63 7.47 0.35 -6.31
N VAL A 64 8.12 -0.48 -7.12
CA VAL A 64 8.50 -1.86 -6.72
C VAL A 64 9.86 -1.92 -6.04
N ALA A 65 10.67 -0.86 -6.17
CA ALA A 65 11.97 -0.73 -5.55
C ALA A 65 12.28 0.75 -5.30
N ILE A 66 13.00 1.03 -4.22
CA ILE A 66 13.59 2.34 -3.93
C ILE A 66 15.10 2.14 -3.99
N THR A 67 15.78 2.88 -4.86
CA THR A 67 17.23 2.81 -5.07
C THR A 67 17.87 4.16 -4.78
N VAL A 68 19.10 4.13 -4.25
CA VAL A 68 19.96 5.31 -4.02
C VAL A 68 21.05 5.40 -5.07
#